data_AF-A0A1W9UYN1-F1
#
_entry.id   AF-A0A1W9UYN1-F1
#
_cell.length_a   1.000
_cell.length_b   1.000
_cell.length_c   1.000
_cell.angle_alpha   90.00
_cell.angle_beta   90.00
_cell.angle_gamma   90.00
#
_symmetry.space_group_name_H-M   'P 1'
#
loop_
_entity.id
_entity.type
_entity.pdbx_description
1 polymer ?
#
loop_
_entity_poly.entity_id
_entity_poly.type
_entity_poly.pdbx_seq_one_letter_code
_entity_poly.pdbx_strand_id
1 'polypeptide(L)'
;MVLGEEGSEAVDALWKKVERNGTPLYTLLVNIFPELVKLSSQSAVHIKTVYSAINVVKRCPPGPLLQELSKHPSFVWMGHGYWTYKPSAK
;
A
#
# COMPACT_ATOMS: atom_id res chain seq x y z
N MET A 1 4.50 15.46 6.37
CA MET A 1 3.11 15.18 5.94
C MET A 1 2.25 15.31 7.19
N VAL A 2 1.63 16.49 7.35
CA VAL A 2 0.71 16.76 8.46
C VAL A 2 -0.67 16.42 7.92
N LEU A 3 -1.25 15.30 8.37
CA LEU A 3 -2.65 14.99 8.09
C LEU A 3 -3.47 15.82 9.07
N GLY A 4 -4.23 16.79 8.54
CA GLY A 4 -5.04 17.73 9.30
C GLY A 4 -6.22 17.07 10.02
N GLU A 5 -6.70 17.76 11.04
CA GLU A 5 -7.54 17.26 12.15
C GLU A 5 -8.89 16.65 11.71
N GLU A 6 -9.43 17.02 10.54
CA GLU A 6 -10.69 16.44 10.02
C GLU A 6 -10.53 15.04 9.42
N GLY A 7 -9.30 14.63 9.08
CA GLY A 7 -8.99 13.29 8.59
C GLY A 7 -8.75 12.25 9.69
N SER A 8 -8.56 12.69 10.94
CA SER A 8 -8.11 11.80 12.03
C SER A 8 -9.17 10.77 12.40
N GLU A 9 -10.43 11.16 12.56
CA GLU A 9 -11.49 10.24 13.01
C GLU A 9 -11.82 9.17 11.97
N ALA A 10 -11.88 9.54 10.69
CA ALA A 10 -12.13 8.61 9.60
C ALA A 10 -10.95 7.63 9.41
N VAL A 11 -9.71 8.13 9.52
CA VAL A 11 -8.49 7.31 9.48
C VAL A 11 -8.44 6.36 10.70
N ASP A 12 -8.80 6.85 11.89
CA ASP A 12 -8.85 6.04 13.10
C ASP A 12 -9.92 4.94 13.04
N ALA A 13 -11.10 5.26 12.50
CA ALA A 13 -12.16 4.28 12.27
C ALA A 13 -11.71 3.20 11.27
N LEU A 14 -11.03 3.60 10.20
CA LEU A 14 -10.46 2.68 9.22
C LEU A 14 -9.37 1.81 9.84
N TRP A 15 -8.49 2.40 10.65
CA TRP A 15 -7.43 1.67 11.35
C TRP A 15 -8.01 0.63 12.31
N LYS A 16 -8.97 1.02 13.16
CA LYS A 16 -9.70 0.10 14.05
C LYS A 16 -10.41 -1.02 13.29
N LYS A 17 -10.99 -0.73 12.13
CA LYS A 17 -11.65 -1.75 11.28
C LYS A 17 -10.63 -2.73 10.70
N VAL A 18 -9.52 -2.24 10.17
CA VAL A 18 -8.45 -3.07 9.60
C VAL A 18 -7.82 -3.97 10.66
N GLU A 19 -7.60 -3.43 11.86
CA GLU A 19 -7.09 -4.14 13.03
C GLU A 19 -8.07 -5.22 13.52
N ARG A 20 -9.34 -4.85 13.79
CA ARG A 20 -10.38 -5.80 14.24
C ARG A 20 -10.59 -6.95 13.25
N ASN A 21 -10.57 -6.66 11.95
CA ASN A 21 -10.79 -7.65 10.92
C ASN A 21 -9.55 -8.50 10.63
N GLY A 22 -8.40 -8.20 11.24
CA GLY A 22 -7.15 -8.92 10.97
C GLY A 22 -6.74 -8.86 9.50
N THR A 23 -7.07 -7.76 8.79
CA THR A 23 -6.96 -7.72 7.32
C THR A 23 -5.51 -8.00 6.90
N PRO A 24 -5.25 -9.00 6.04
CA PRO A 24 -3.90 -9.32 5.59
C PRO A 24 -3.24 -8.16 4.85
N LEU A 25 -1.92 -8.02 4.99
CA LEU A 25 -1.14 -6.99 4.30
C LEU A 25 -1.32 -7.08 2.78
N TYR A 26 -1.33 -8.29 2.23
CA TYR A 26 -1.61 -8.56 0.82
C TYR A 26 -2.91 -7.89 0.34
N THR A 27 -4.00 -8.03 1.10
CA THR A 27 -5.31 -7.49 0.74
C THR A 27 -5.28 -5.97 0.70
N LEU A 28 -4.58 -5.33 1.64
CA LEU A 28 -4.38 -3.88 1.63
C LEU A 28 -3.55 -3.45 0.42
N LEU A 29 -2.48 -4.17 0.10
CA LEU A 29 -1.64 -3.89 -1.08
C LEU A 29 -2.45 -4.02 -2.37
N VAL A 30 -3.24 -5.07 -2.56
CA VAL A 30 -4.07 -5.25 -3.76
C VAL A 30 -5.13 -4.15 -3.91
N ASN A 31 -5.66 -3.62 -2.81
CA ASN A 31 -6.67 -2.56 -2.86
C ASN A 31 -6.07 -1.16 -3.05
N ILE A 32 -4.90 -0.88 -2.47
CA ILE A 32 -4.32 0.48 -2.43
C ILE A 32 -3.33 0.69 -3.58
N PHE A 33 -2.49 -0.30 -3.87
CA PHE A 33 -1.40 -0.16 -4.83
C PHE A 33 -1.88 0.22 -6.25
N PRO A 34 -2.93 -0.40 -6.82
CA PRO A 34 -3.40 -0.05 -8.16
C PRO A 34 -3.86 1.41 -8.25
N GLU A 35 -4.51 1.92 -7.20
CA GLU A 35 -4.94 3.32 -7.14
C GLU A 35 -3.74 4.27 -7.10
N LEU A 36 -2.68 3.92 -6.36
CA LEU A 36 -1.43 4.69 -6.38
C LEU A 36 -0.77 4.70 -7.76
N VAL A 37 -0.80 3.57 -8.47
CA VAL A 37 -0.25 3.46 -9.84
C VAL A 37 -1.03 4.31 -10.83
N LYS A 38 -2.38 4.31 -10.76
CA LYS A 38 -3.24 5.15 -11.62
C LYS A 38 -2.97 6.64 -11.45
N LEU A 39 -2.64 7.07 -10.23
CA LEU A 39 -2.33 8.47 -9.92
C LEU A 39 -0.90 8.87 -10.31
N SER A 40 -0.04 7.91 -10.67
CA SER A 40 1.33 8.18 -11.08
C SER A 40 1.42 8.46 -12.58
N SER A 41 2.15 9.51 -12.95
CA SER A 41 2.44 9.85 -14.36
C SER A 41 3.27 8.78 -15.08
N GLN A 42 3.98 7.92 -14.35
CA GLN A 42 4.89 6.92 -14.91
C GLN A 42 4.34 5.48 -14.85
N SER A 43 3.06 5.30 -14.48
CA SER A 43 2.46 3.97 -14.23
C SER A 43 3.30 3.09 -13.26
N ALA A 44 4.09 3.72 -12.39
CA ALA A 44 4.94 3.10 -11.39
C ALA A 44 5.04 4.02 -10.17
N VAL A 45 5.19 3.45 -8.99
CA VAL A 45 5.24 4.18 -7.73
C VAL A 45 6.47 3.80 -6.93
N HIS A 46 7.08 4.80 -6.29
CA HIS A 46 8.23 4.57 -5.43
C HIS A 46 7.78 3.86 -4.15
N ILE A 47 8.59 2.92 -3.65
CA ILE A 47 8.29 2.10 -2.47
C ILE A 47 7.96 2.93 -1.22
N LYS A 48 8.59 4.09 -1.07
CA LYS A 48 8.29 5.05 0.03
C LYS A 48 6.83 5.50 0.00
N THR A 49 6.27 5.75 -1.18
CA THR A 49 4.87 6.17 -1.34
C THR A 49 3.93 5.04 -0.94
N VAL A 50 4.22 3.82 -1.40
CA VAL A 50 3.46 2.62 -1.03
C VAL A 50 3.49 2.41 0.48
N TYR A 51 4.69 2.48 1.08
CA TYR A 51 4.88 2.34 2.51
C TYR A 51 4.08 3.39 3.30
N SER A 52 4.17 4.67 2.92
CA SER A 52 3.41 5.73 3.59
C SER A 52 1.90 5.51 3.50
N ALA A 53 1.38 5.12 2.33
CA ALA A 53 -0.06 4.87 2.15
C ALA A 53 -0.54 3.66 2.99
N ILE A 54 0.20 2.56 2.99
CA ILE A 54 -0.13 1.39 3.81
C ILE A 54 -0.04 1.72 5.30
N ASN A 55 0.98 2.47 5.72
CA ASN A 55 1.22 2.76 7.13
C ASN A 55 0.16 3.69 7.75
N VAL A 56 -0.62 4.41 6.93
CA VAL A 56 -1.82 5.15 7.38
C VAL A 56 -2.94 4.20 7.81
N VAL A 57 -3.12 3.07 7.13
CA VAL A 57 -4.24 2.14 7.38
C VAL A 57 -3.86 0.93 8.24
N LYS A 58 -2.56 0.56 8.24
CA LYS A 58 -2.02 -0.55 9.02
C LYS A 58 -0.53 -0.30 9.27
N ARG A 59 -0.17 -0.07 10.53
CA ARG A 59 1.25 0.03 10.90
C ARG A 59 1.95 -1.30 10.66
N CYS A 60 3.00 -1.28 9.85
CA CYS A 60 3.87 -2.44 9.64
C CYS A 60 5.32 -1.99 9.40
N PRO A 61 6.32 -2.73 9.87
CA PRO A 61 7.70 -2.45 9.51
C PRO A 61 7.90 -2.59 7.99
N PRO A 62 8.92 -1.94 7.39
CA PRO A 62 9.15 -1.99 5.95
C PRO A 62 9.48 -3.40 5.42
N GLY A 63 10.07 -4.27 6.26
CA GLY A 63 10.45 -5.63 5.88
C GLY A 63 9.27 -6.49 5.39
N PRO A 64 8.19 -6.67 6.18
CA PRO A 64 6.99 -7.40 5.75
C PRO A 64 6.34 -6.84 4.47
N LEU A 65 6.36 -5.52 4.28
CA LEU A 65 5.83 -4.91 3.05
C LEU A 65 6.68 -5.31 1.83
N LEU A 66 8.00 -5.21 1.93
CA LEU A 66 8.91 -5.64 0.86
C LEU A 66 8.82 -7.15 0.58
N GLN A 67 8.64 -7.96 1.63
CA GLN A 67 8.44 -9.40 1.50
C GLN A 67 7.19 -9.72 0.67
N GLU A 68 6.06 -9.08 0.97
CA GLU A 68 4.82 -9.27 0.23
C GLU A 68 4.92 -8.83 -1.23
N LEU A 69 5.56 -7.68 -1.49
CA LEU A 69 5.82 -7.24 -2.87
C LEU A 69 6.71 -8.22 -3.65
N SER A 70 7.72 -8.79 -2.99
CA SER A 70 8.64 -9.74 -3.63
C SER A 70 8.03 -11.14 -3.83
N LYS A 71 7.05 -11.50 -3.01
CA LYS A 71 6.39 -12.82 -3.01
C LYS A 71 5.34 -12.96 -4.10
N HIS A 72 4.68 -11.87 -4.48
CA HIS A 72 3.53 -11.90 -5.38
C HIS A 72 3.88 -11.30 -6.76
N PRO A 73 3.69 -12.04 -7.86
CA PRO A 73 4.08 -11.59 -9.21
C PRO A 73 3.27 -10.39 -9.70
N SER A 74 2.14 -10.09 -9.07
CA SER A 74 1.33 -8.92 -9.37
C SER A 74 2.05 -7.60 -9.07
N PHE A 75 3.07 -7.61 -8.23
CA PHE A 75 3.91 -6.44 -7.95
C PHE A 75 5.22 -6.60 -8.70
N VAL A 76 5.49 -5.70 -9.64
CA VAL A 76 6.63 -5.81 -10.55
C VAL A 76 7.65 -4.74 -10.21
N TRP A 77 8.88 -5.16 -9.91
CA TRP A 77 10.00 -4.25 -9.68
C TRP A 77 10.47 -3.61 -10.99
N MET A 78 10.59 -2.29 -10.99
CA MET A 78 11.00 -1.47 -12.15
C MET A 78 12.41 -0.87 -11.97
N GLY A 79 13.09 -1.14 -10.84
CA GLY A 79 14.39 -0.55 -10.52
C GLY A 79 14.30 0.72 -9.67
N HIS A 80 15.39 1.09 -9.01
CA HIS A 80 15.56 2.37 -8.28
C HIS A 80 14.45 2.69 -7.25
N GLY A 81 13.84 1.68 -6.64
CA GLY A 81 12.77 1.89 -5.66
C GLY A 81 11.37 1.87 -6.26
N TYR A 82 11.22 1.77 -7.58
CA TYR A 82 9.93 1.82 -8.26
C TYR A 82 9.34 0.44 -8.48
N TRP A 83 8.03 0.36 -8.28
CA TRP A 83 7.22 -0.83 -8.47
C TRP A 83 5.96 -0.46 -9.28
N THR A 84 5.49 -1.38 -10.11
CA THR A 84 4.19 -1.27 -10.79
C THR A 84 3.29 -2.43 -10.38
N TYR A 85 2.00 -2.31 -10.68
CA TYR A 85 1.01 -3.35 -10.41
C TYR A 85 0.45 -3.89 -11.72
N LYS A 86 0.56 -5.20 -11.89
CA LYS A 86 -0.11 -5.94 -12.97
C LYS A 86 -1.03 -6.97 -12.32
N PRO A 87 -2.35 -6.90 -12.51
CA PRO A 87 -3.21 -7.96 -12.00
C PRO A 87 -2.77 -9.27 -12.65
N SER A 88 -2.39 -10.27 -11.83
CA SER A 88 -2.18 -11.63 -12.33
C SER A 88 -3.49 -12.05 -13.00
N ALA A 89 -3.40 -12.50 -14.26
CA ALA A 89 -4.54 -13.14 -14.91
C ALA A 89 -5.05 -14.25 -13.99
N LYS A 90 -6.36 -14.25 -13.73
CA LYS A 90 -7.04 -15.34 -13.03
C LYS A 90 -6.90 -16.63 -13.82
#